data_AF-A0A1J8R8C1-F1
#
_entry.id   AF-A0A1J8R8C1-F1
#
_cell.length_a   1.000
_cell.length_b   1.000
_cell.length_c   1.000
_cell.angle_alpha   90.00
_cell.angle_beta   90.00
_cell.angle_gamma   90.00
#
_symmetry.space_group_name_H-M   'P 1'
#
loop_
_entity.id
_entity.type
_entity.pdbx_description
1 polymer ?
#
loop_
_entity_poly.entity_id
_entity_poly.type
_entity_poly.pdbx_seq_one_letter_code
_entity_poly.pdbx_strand_id
1 'polypeptide(L)'
;MTELQQNFGPHNPQGDAEAQLNELQMRDGHHINKYIVEFQRLASQVRGYGNGALCRQFYSGLLSQVKDKISRVGKPDSLSELKALTQTIDARYWERKGEVS
;
A
#
# COMPACT_ATOMS: atom_id res chain seq x y z
N MET A 1 -23.68 -9.82 25.17
CA MET A 1 -23.86 -9.20 23.84
C MET A 1 -23.56 -7.72 23.99
N THR A 2 -22.59 -7.21 23.24
CA THR A 2 -21.99 -5.88 23.45
C THR A 2 -22.80 -4.79 22.76
N GLU A 3 -23.13 -3.72 23.49
CA GLU A 3 -24.01 -2.61 23.07
C GLU A 3 -23.60 -1.92 21.75
N LEU A 4 -22.34 -2.06 21.34
CA LEU A 4 -21.81 -1.52 20.07
C LEU A 4 -22.51 -2.11 18.83
N GLN A 5 -22.99 -3.36 18.88
CA GLN A 5 -23.58 -4.01 17.70
C GLN A 5 -25.02 -3.55 17.40
N GLN A 6 -25.70 -2.92 18.37
CA GLN A 6 -27.06 -2.40 18.17
C GLN A 6 -27.11 -1.04 17.44
N ASN A 7 -26.06 -0.23 17.54
CA ASN A 7 -26.08 1.13 16.98
C ASN A 7 -25.47 1.24 15.57
N PHE A 8 -24.60 0.32 15.17
CA PHE A 8 -23.83 0.43 13.92
C PHE A 8 -24.15 -0.65 12.88
N GLY A 9 -25.06 -1.57 13.19
CA GLY A 9 -25.37 -2.71 12.34
C GLY A 9 -24.30 -3.81 12.38
N PRO A 10 -24.47 -4.89 11.61
CA PRO A 10 -23.51 -5.99 11.57
C PRO A 10 -22.16 -5.51 11.04
N HIS A 11 -21.09 -5.83 11.76
CA HIS A 11 -19.73 -5.52 11.34
C HIS A 11 -19.43 -6.17 9.98
N ASN A 12 -19.11 -5.35 8.98
CA ASN A 12 -18.74 -5.80 7.64
C ASN A 12 -17.22 -5.65 7.43
N PRO A 13 -16.41 -6.63 7.89
CA PRO A 13 -14.95 -6.53 7.85
C PRO A 13 -14.40 -6.41 6.42
N GLN A 14 -15.13 -6.93 5.43
CA GLN A 14 -14.73 -6.81 4.02
C GLN A 14 -14.88 -5.37 3.53
N GLY A 15 -16.03 -4.74 3.76
CA GLY A 15 -16.26 -3.35 3.36
C GLY A 15 -15.33 -2.39 4.08
N ASP A 16 -15.01 -2.68 5.35
CA ASP A 16 -14.00 -1.96 6.12
C ASP A 16 -12.61 -2.08 5.49
N ALA A 17 -12.20 -3.30 5.10
CA ALA A 17 -10.92 -3.52 4.44
C ALA A 17 -10.84 -2.82 3.07
N GLU A 18 -11.94 -2.80 2.31
CA GLU A 18 -12.02 -2.08 1.03
C GLU A 18 -11.88 -0.57 1.23
N ALA A 19 -12.55 0.01 2.22
CA ALA A 19 -12.42 1.43 2.56
C ALA A 19 -10.99 1.76 3.00
N GLN A 20 -10.44 0.99 3.93
CA GLN A 20 -9.06 1.16 4.42
C GLN A 20 -8.03 1.00 3.29
N LEU A 21 -8.25 0.09 2.34
CA LEU A 21 -7.37 -0.09 1.19
C LEU A 21 -7.40 1.12 0.23
N ASN A 22 -8.56 1.76 0.07
CA ASN A 22 -8.70 3.00 -0.71
C ASN A 22 -8.03 4.20 -0.03
N GLU A 23 -8.04 4.24 1.30
CA GLU A 23 -7.42 5.30 2.10
C GLU A 23 -5.93 5.04 2.40
N LEU A 24 -5.42 3.85 2.05
CA LEU A 24 -4.05 3.46 2.36
C LEU A 24 -3.05 4.29 1.55
N GLN A 25 -2.31 5.14 2.25
CA GLN A 25 -1.24 5.95 1.69
C GLN A 25 0.09 5.73 2.41
N MET A 26 1.17 5.70 1.65
CA MET A 26 2.52 5.74 2.17
C MET A 26 2.78 7.13 2.75
N ARG A 27 3.03 7.21 4.06
CA ARG A 27 3.34 8.47 4.75
C ARG A 27 4.81 8.83 4.57
N ASP A 28 5.12 10.12 4.53
CA ASP A 28 6.50 10.60 4.48
C ASP A 28 7.25 10.15 5.74
N GLY A 29 8.45 9.56 5.55
CA GLY A 29 9.24 8.97 6.63
C GLY A 29 8.85 7.56 7.08
N HIS A 30 7.74 6.98 6.58
CA HIS A 30 7.49 5.55 6.78
C HIS A 30 8.31 4.71 5.80
N HIS A 31 8.96 3.66 6.32
CA HIS A 31 9.54 2.63 5.47
C HIS A 31 8.46 1.99 4.61
N ILE A 32 8.79 1.81 3.34
CA ILE A 32 7.90 1.15 2.39
C ILE A 32 7.41 -0.23 2.86
N ASN A 33 8.25 -0.97 3.58
CA ASN A 33 7.89 -2.31 4.05
C ASN A 33 6.62 -2.28 4.91
N LYS A 34 6.43 -1.22 5.72
CA LYS A 34 5.21 -1.05 6.50
C LYS A 34 3.99 -0.84 5.62
N TYR A 35 4.11 -0.01 4.57
CA TYR A 35 3.04 0.17 3.59
C TYR A 35 2.70 -1.14 2.86
N ILE A 36 3.72 -1.90 2.42
CA ILE A 36 3.53 -3.18 1.72
C ILE A 36 2.81 -4.21 2.61
N VAL A 37 3.21 -4.32 3.87
CA VAL A 37 2.59 -5.24 4.83
C VAL A 37 1.12 -4.89 5.06
N GLU A 38 0.81 -3.62 5.31
CA GLU A 38 -0.58 -3.19 5.50
C GLU A 38 -1.41 -3.37 4.22
N PHE A 39 -0.84 -3.05 3.06
CA PHE A 39 -1.48 -3.30 1.77
C PHE A 39 -1.79 -4.78 1.56
N GLN A 40 -0.85 -5.69 1.85
CA GLN A 40 -1.06 -7.12 1.71
C GLN A 40 -2.09 -7.65 2.70
N ARG A 41 -2.12 -7.11 3.93
CA ARG A 41 -3.12 -7.47 4.94
C ARG A 41 -4.53 -7.09 4.48
N LEU A 42 -4.71 -5.89 3.94
CA LEU A 42 -6.00 -5.42 3.45
C LEU A 42 -6.40 -6.12 2.14
N ALA A 43 -5.45 -6.30 1.22
CA ALA A 43 -5.67 -6.99 -0.06
C ALA A 43 -6.09 -8.46 0.11
N SER A 44 -5.69 -9.14 1.20
CA SER A 44 -6.13 -10.51 1.48
C SER A 44 -7.55 -10.58 2.06
N GLN A 45 -8.09 -9.47 2.55
CA GLN A 45 -9.42 -9.36 3.16
C GLN A 45 -10.49 -8.92 2.16
N VAL A 46 -10.12 -8.19 1.10
CA VAL A 46 -11.05 -7.78 0.03
C VAL A 46 -11.30 -8.94 -0.94
N ARG A 47 -12.56 -9.11 -1.36
CA ARG A 47 -12.94 -10.09 -2.41
C ARG A 47 -13.24 -9.37 -3.73
N GLY A 48 -12.94 -10.01 -4.86
CA GLY A 48 -13.28 -9.47 -6.19
C GLY A 48 -12.28 -8.46 -6.77
N TYR A 49 -11.20 -8.12 -6.05
CA TYR A 49 -10.13 -7.31 -6.60
C TYR A 49 -9.24 -8.13 -7.54
N GLY A 50 -9.26 -7.78 -8.83
CA GLY A 50 -8.33 -8.32 -9.81
C GLY A 50 -6.92 -7.73 -9.66
N ASN A 51 -5.93 -8.40 -10.24
CA ASN A 51 -4.52 -7.98 -10.17
C ASN A 51 -4.31 -6.53 -10.68
N GLY A 52 -5.02 -6.13 -11.75
CA GLY A 52 -4.96 -4.77 -12.27
C GLY A 52 -5.52 -3.71 -11.32
N ALA A 53 -6.59 -4.03 -10.58
CA ALA A 53 -7.16 -3.13 -9.58
C ALA A 53 -6.20 -2.96 -8.39
N LEU A 54 -5.59 -4.06 -7.92
CA LEU A 54 -4.58 -4.02 -6.87
C LEU A 54 -3.31 -3.26 -7.30
N CYS A 55 -2.84 -3.45 -8.54
CA CYS A 55 -1.75 -2.65 -9.11
C CYS A 55 -2.05 -1.16 -9.08
N ARG A 56 -3.24 -0.76 -9.57
CA ARG A 56 -3.64 0.65 -9.59
C ARG A 56 -3.74 1.22 -8.18
N GLN A 57 -4.29 0.46 -7.23
CA GLN A 57 -4.44 0.89 -5.85
C GLN A 57 -3.10 0.99 -5.11
N PHE A 58 -2.19 0.05 -5.37
CA PHE A 58 -0.85 0.13 -4.82
C PHE A 58 -0.14 1.38 -5.34
N TYR A 59 -0.21 1.63 -6.65
CA TYR A 59 0.42 2.81 -7.27
C TYR A 59 -0.21 4.13 -6.81
N SER A 60 -1.54 4.19 -6.59
CA SER A 60 -2.22 5.40 -6.11
C SER A 60 -1.78 5.78 -4.70
N GLY A 61 -1.55 4.81 -3.82
CA GLY A 61 -1.13 5.03 -2.43
C GLY A 61 0.35 5.37 -2.24
N LEU A 62 1.19 5.27 -3.27
CA LEU A 62 2.62 5.63 -3.16
C LEU A 62 2.83 7.15 -2.99
N LEU A 63 3.97 7.52 -2.41
CA LEU A 63 4.44 8.91 -2.41
C LEU A 63 4.78 9.39 -3.83
N SER A 64 4.53 10.67 -4.12
CA SER A 64 4.82 11.28 -5.42
C SER A 64 6.29 11.13 -5.84
N GLN A 65 7.24 11.28 -4.90
CA GLN A 65 8.67 11.07 -5.14
C GLN A 65 9.02 9.65 -5.60
N VAL A 66 8.28 8.66 -5.11
CA VAL A 66 8.47 7.26 -5.48
C VAL A 66 7.86 7.00 -6.85
N LYS A 67 6.67 7.54 -7.12
CA LYS A 67 6.00 7.47 -8.43
C LYS A 67 6.85 8.08 -9.54
N ASP A 68 7.48 9.23 -9.28
CA ASP A 68 8.38 9.89 -10.23
C ASP A 68 9.57 8.99 -10.60
N LYS A 69 10.24 8.40 -9.61
CA LYS A 69 11.35 7.46 -9.84
C LYS A 69 10.90 6.22 -10.62
N ILE A 70 9.74 5.66 -10.29
CA ILE A 70 9.18 4.52 -11.03
C ILE A 70 8.94 4.89 -12.49
N SER A 71 8.37 6.08 -12.74
CA SER A 71 8.12 6.58 -14.10
C SER A 71 9.40 6.73 -14.93
N ARG A 72 10.55 6.99 -14.30
CA ARG A 72 11.85 7.09 -14.98
C ARG A 72 12.46 5.74 -15.33
N VAL A 73 12.18 4.69 -14.55
CA VAL A 73 12.72 3.34 -14.78
C VAL A 73 11.90 2.57 -15.82
N GLY A 74 10.60 2.87 -15.92
CA GLY A 74 9.66 2.18 -16.79
C GLY A 74 8.47 1.65 -16.00
N LYS A 75 7.29 1.63 -16.63
CA LYS A 75 6.05 1.23 -15.94
C LYS A 75 6.07 -0.29 -15.70
N PRO A 76 6.00 -0.75 -14.45
CA PRO A 76 5.93 -2.18 -14.16
C PRO A 76 4.58 -2.74 -14.62
N ASP A 77 4.60 -3.96 -15.14
CA ASP A 77 3.40 -4.63 -15.68
C ASP A 77 2.67 -5.43 -14.59
N SER A 78 3.42 -5.87 -13.56
CA SER A 78 2.91 -6.69 -12.46
C SER A 78 3.03 -6.04 -11.08
N LEU A 79 2.12 -6.41 -10.17
CA LEU A 79 2.13 -5.95 -8.78
C LEU A 79 3.42 -6.35 -8.06
N SER A 80 3.95 -7.54 -8.36
CA SER A 80 5.20 -8.03 -7.79
C SER A 80 6.40 -7.18 -8.22
N GLU A 81 6.47 -6.81 -9.51
CA GLU A 81 7.52 -5.90 -10.01
C GLU A 81 7.40 -4.52 -9.39
N LEU A 82 6.17 -3.99 -9.30
CA LEU A 82 5.91 -2.71 -8.66
C LEU A 82 6.39 -2.73 -7.20
N LYS A 83 6.07 -3.77 -6.42
CA LYS A 83 6.58 -3.92 -5.04
C LYS A 83 8.11 -3.95 -4.99
N ALA A 84 8.76 -4.79 -5.79
CA ALA A 84 10.22 -4.95 -5.80
C ALA A 84 10.93 -3.64 -6.19
N LEU A 85 10.42 -2.93 -7.19
CA LEU A 85 10.98 -1.65 -7.63
C LEU A 85 10.86 -0.59 -6.52
N THR A 86 9.69 -0.53 -5.89
CA THR A 86 9.42 0.44 -4.84
C THR A 86 10.29 0.15 -3.60
N GLN A 87 10.52 -1.13 -3.26
CA GLN A 87 11.46 -1.55 -2.19
C GLN A 87 12.90 -1.14 -2.49
N THR A 88 13.35 -1.35 -3.73
CA THR A 88 14.69 -0.94 -4.17
C THR A 88 14.91 0.58 -4.02
N ILE A 89 13.88 1.37 -4.34
CA ILE A 89 13.93 2.83 -4.21
C ILE A 89 14.03 3.28 -2.75
N ASP A 90 13.26 2.65 -1.85
CA ASP A 90 13.29 2.95 -0.41
C ASP A 90 14.63 2.54 0.22
N ALA A 91 15.13 1.33 -0.08
CA ALA A 91 16.41 0.83 0.42
C ALA A 91 17.55 1.81 0.07
N ARG A 92 17.65 2.23 -1.19
CA ARG A 92 18.65 3.23 -1.63
C ARG A 92 18.49 4.59 -0.97
N TYR A 93 17.28 4.97 -0.58
CA TYR A 93 17.05 6.22 0.13
C TYR A 93 17.58 6.14 1.56
N TRP A 94 17.29 5.04 2.27
CA TRP A 94 17.71 4.85 3.66
C TRP A 94 19.20 4.55 3.79
N GLU A 95 19.80 3.80 2.86
CA GLU A 95 21.25 3.55 2.83
C GLU A 95 22.01 4.89 2.79
N ARG A 96 21.63 5.79 1.87
CA ARG A 96 22.22 7.14 1.78
C ARG A 96 21.92 8.04 2.98
N LYS A 97 20.78 7.86 3.65
CA LYS A 97 20.45 8.63 4.85
C LYS A 97 21.23 8.15 6.08
N GLY A 98 21.59 6.87 6.13
CA GLY A 98 22.39 6.27 7.20
C GLY A 98 23.87 6.68 7.17
N GLU A 99 24.40 7.04 5.99
CA GLU A 99 25.80 7.48 5.84
C GLU A 99 26.06 8.94 6.26
N VAL A 100 25.01 9.73 6.55
CA VAL A 100 25.14 11.15 6.96
C VAL A 100 24.99 11.31 8.49
N SER A 101 25.06 10.21 9.25
CA SER A 101 24.99 10.22 10.72
C SER A 101 26.34 10.02 11.40
#